data_AF-A0A943ALK3-F1
#
_entry.id   AF-A0A943ALK3-F1
#
_cell.length_a   1.000
_cell.length_b   1.000
_cell.length_c   1.000
_cell.angle_alpha   90.00
_cell.angle_beta   90.00
_cell.angle_gamma   90.00
#
_symmetry.space_group_name_H-M   'P 1'
#
loop_
_entity.id
_entity.type
_entity.pdbx_description
1 polymer ?
#
loop_
_entity_poly.entity_id
_entity_poly.type
_entity_poly.pdbx_seq_one_letter_code
_entity_poly.pdbx_strand_id
1 'polypeptide(L)'
;MEKPQNYLSRLRRHPLLWNLALIAAIILAMAVAAHILMQLGTRHGARRTVPDFSGVPLDQAQRIARKHDLQLHINDSLFVPAYEGGIVLDQLPEGGVEVKPGRTVYITINSFRQKMVPVPYVAGRSLRQAKNMLEIAGLEIAELIYRPDMATNYVLEEYCEGKPVTPTTRMEAEMGSGVTLYVGVEDGYGTTIVPRLVGLPLAQAKGRLWELGLNVGRVDFDEGVNLLNQKDTRVYIQTPGAERSAALGSKVDLRLTLDEKKLARYRAEAEKQAAVAAEERRAEEQQLADSLARAALEEAPAEPAAERPAQKDNDGFFD
;
A
#
# COMPACT_ATOMS: atom_id res chain seq x y z
N MET A 1 -95.15 -21.32 -4.24
CA MET A 1 -94.05 -20.36 -4.12
C MET A 1 -93.52 -20.44 -2.69
N GLU A 2 -92.41 -21.15 -2.51
CA GLU A 2 -91.81 -21.40 -1.20
C GLU A 2 -91.15 -20.13 -0.65
N LYS A 3 -91.46 -19.79 0.61
CA LYS A 3 -90.83 -18.67 1.33
C LYS A 3 -89.42 -19.10 1.73
N PRO A 4 -88.38 -18.27 1.49
CA PRO A 4 -87.04 -18.59 1.98
C PRO A 4 -87.11 -18.62 3.52
N GLN A 5 -86.87 -19.79 4.09
CA GLN A 5 -86.89 -19.98 5.52
C GLN A 5 -85.83 -19.07 6.15
N ASN A 6 -86.23 -18.29 7.16
CA ASN A 6 -85.35 -17.46 7.98
C ASN A 6 -84.35 -18.37 8.75
N TYR A 7 -83.23 -18.71 8.13
CA TYR A 7 -82.14 -19.47 8.77
C TYR A 7 -81.50 -18.70 9.94
N LEU A 8 -81.50 -17.37 9.88
CA LEU A 8 -80.96 -16.46 10.91
C LEU A 8 -81.68 -16.56 12.27
N SER A 9 -82.99 -16.88 12.30
CA SER A 9 -83.75 -16.97 13.56
C SER A 9 -83.66 -18.34 14.24
N ARG A 10 -83.36 -19.41 13.48
CA ARG A 10 -83.08 -20.75 14.05
C ARG A 10 -81.71 -20.81 14.73
N LEU A 11 -80.72 -20.09 14.21
CA LEU A 11 -79.37 -20.05 14.80
C LEU A 11 -79.36 -19.36 16.19
N ARG A 12 -80.29 -18.44 16.43
CA ARG A 12 -80.48 -17.72 17.70
C ARG A 12 -81.10 -18.57 18.83
N ARG A 13 -81.60 -19.78 18.55
CA ARG A 13 -82.15 -20.71 19.56
C ARG A 13 -81.08 -21.50 20.32
N HIS A 14 -79.87 -21.63 19.77
CA HIS A 14 -78.75 -22.31 20.41
C HIS A 14 -77.66 -21.29 20.78
N PRO A 15 -77.55 -20.88 22.06
CA PRO A 15 -76.67 -19.80 22.47
C PRO A 15 -75.19 -20.07 22.13
N LEU A 16 -74.77 -21.33 22.11
CA LEU A 16 -73.41 -21.75 21.75
C LEU A 16 -73.09 -21.55 20.25
N LEU A 17 -73.99 -21.95 19.35
CA LEU A 17 -73.78 -21.80 17.90
C LEU A 17 -73.81 -20.32 17.47
N TRP A 18 -74.64 -19.52 18.12
CA TRP A 18 -74.68 -18.08 17.90
C TRP A 18 -73.38 -17.40 18.33
N ASN A 19 -72.86 -17.73 19.52
CA ASN A 19 -71.58 -17.18 20.01
C ASN A 19 -70.40 -17.61 19.12
N LEU A 20 -70.37 -18.85 18.64
CA LEU A 20 -69.34 -19.33 17.71
C LEU A 20 -69.37 -18.59 16.37
N ALA A 21 -70.56 -18.35 15.80
CA ALA A 21 -70.69 -17.57 14.58
C ALA A 21 -70.23 -16.11 14.77
N LEU A 22 -70.51 -15.53 15.94
CA LEU A 22 -70.11 -14.17 16.30
C LEU A 22 -68.59 -14.05 16.49
N ILE A 23 -67.96 -15.04 17.13
CA ILE A 23 -66.50 -15.16 17.24
C ILE A 23 -65.87 -15.28 15.84
N ALA A 24 -66.40 -16.15 14.98
CA ALA A 24 -65.91 -16.31 13.61
C ALA A 24 -66.02 -15.01 12.80
N ALA A 25 -67.12 -14.27 12.95
CA ALA A 25 -67.31 -12.97 12.30
C ALA A 25 -66.31 -11.91 12.80
N ILE A 26 -66.04 -11.86 14.11
CA ILE A 26 -65.03 -10.95 14.69
C ILE A 26 -63.63 -11.29 14.20
N ILE A 27 -63.26 -12.58 14.17
CA ILE A 27 -61.96 -13.03 13.65
C ILE A 27 -61.82 -12.64 12.18
N LEU A 28 -62.86 -12.84 11.36
CA LEU A 28 -62.86 -12.43 9.95
C LEU A 28 -62.71 -10.91 9.80
N ALA A 29 -63.44 -10.12 10.61
CA ALA A 29 -63.34 -8.67 10.59
C ALA A 29 -61.94 -8.19 11.00
N MET A 30 -61.33 -8.79 12.02
CA MET A 30 -59.95 -8.52 12.42
C MET A 30 -58.95 -8.88 11.33
N ALA A 31 -59.12 -10.02 10.66
CA ALA A 31 -58.25 -10.45 9.57
C ALA A 31 -58.32 -9.47 8.38
N VAL A 32 -59.52 -9.01 8.02
CA VAL A 32 -59.73 -8.00 6.96
C VAL A 32 -59.13 -6.66 7.36
N ALA A 33 -59.34 -6.21 8.59
CA ALA A 33 -58.77 -4.97 9.10
C ALA A 33 -57.22 -5.01 9.11
N ALA A 34 -56.63 -6.12 9.56
CA ALA A 34 -55.18 -6.33 9.53
C ALA A 34 -54.64 -6.35 8.10
N HIS A 35 -55.35 -6.96 7.15
CA HIS A 35 -54.97 -6.97 5.74
C HIS A 35 -54.97 -5.56 5.14
N ILE A 36 -56.01 -4.76 5.38
CA ILE A 36 -56.11 -3.38 4.90
C ILE A 36 -55.02 -2.50 5.54
N LEU A 37 -54.78 -2.66 6.85
CA LEU A 37 -53.74 -1.92 7.56
C LEU A 37 -52.33 -2.23 7.01
N MET A 38 -52.06 -3.50 6.69
CA MET A 38 -50.83 -3.92 6.03
C MET A 38 -50.70 -3.35 4.62
N GLN A 39 -51.79 -3.30 3.83
CA GLN A 39 -51.76 -2.72 2.49
C GLN A 39 -51.47 -1.20 2.51
N LEU A 40 -52.07 -0.46 3.44
CA LEU A 40 -51.78 0.97 3.62
C LEU A 40 -50.36 1.22 4.17
N GLY A 41 -49.93 0.45 5.17
CA GLY A 41 -48.66 0.66 5.86
C GLY A 41 -47.43 0.26 5.03
N THR A 42 -47.54 -0.76 4.18
CA THR A 42 -46.37 -1.32 3.47
C THR A 42 -46.14 -0.76 2.08
N ARG A 43 -47.02 0.15 1.59
CA ARG A 43 -47.00 0.73 0.23
C ARG A 43 -46.71 -0.35 -0.83
N HIS A 44 -47.51 -1.41 -0.84
CA HIS A 44 -47.38 -2.51 -1.80
C HIS A 44 -47.61 -1.98 -3.22
N GLY A 45 -46.63 -2.13 -4.12
CA GLY A 45 -46.79 -1.93 -5.57
C GLY A 45 -46.09 -0.71 -6.17
N ALA A 46 -45.65 0.27 -5.39
CA ALA A 46 -44.83 1.36 -5.91
C ALA A 46 -43.39 0.87 -6.06
N ARG A 47 -42.93 0.71 -7.30
CA ARG A 47 -41.56 0.33 -7.64
C ARG A 47 -40.95 1.41 -8.53
N ARG A 48 -39.69 1.72 -8.29
CA ARG A 48 -38.88 2.65 -9.07
C ARG A 48 -37.64 1.91 -9.51
N THR A 49 -37.34 1.96 -10.80
CA THR A 49 -36.08 1.47 -11.33
C THR A 49 -34.97 2.43 -10.89
N VAL A 50 -33.91 1.87 -10.32
CA VAL A 50 -32.70 2.62 -9.95
C VAL A 50 -31.95 2.97 -11.23
N PRO A 51 -31.70 4.26 -11.52
CA PRO A 51 -30.82 4.67 -12.61
C PRO A 51 -29.38 4.21 -12.35
N ASP A 52 -28.62 4.02 -13.42
CA ASP A 52 -27.17 3.89 -13.30
C ASP A 52 -26.56 5.29 -13.14
N PHE A 53 -25.89 5.49 -12.01
CA PHE A 53 -25.17 6.70 -11.65
C PHE A 53 -23.68 6.56 -11.92
N SER A 54 -23.18 5.38 -12.32
CA SER A 54 -21.76 5.14 -12.57
C SER A 54 -21.23 6.10 -13.64
N GLY A 55 -20.09 6.75 -13.35
CA GLY A 55 -19.48 7.76 -14.22
C GLY A 55 -20.19 9.11 -14.25
N VAL A 56 -21.31 9.28 -13.54
CA VAL A 56 -22.03 10.55 -13.47
C VAL A 56 -21.46 11.43 -12.35
N PRO A 57 -21.26 12.74 -12.56
CA PRO A 57 -20.88 13.68 -11.50
C PRO A 57 -21.92 13.72 -10.37
N LEU A 58 -21.48 13.79 -9.13
CA LEU A 58 -22.33 13.75 -7.93
C LEU A 58 -23.52 14.73 -8.00
N ASP A 59 -23.30 15.96 -8.46
CA ASP A 59 -24.36 16.97 -8.56
C ASP A 59 -25.46 16.56 -9.56
N GLN A 60 -25.05 15.96 -10.68
CA GLN A 60 -25.98 15.46 -11.68
C GLN A 60 -26.69 14.19 -11.20
N ALA A 61 -25.95 13.28 -10.56
CA ALA A 61 -26.51 12.07 -9.95
C ALA A 61 -27.59 12.43 -8.91
N GLN A 62 -27.34 13.42 -8.05
CA GLN A 62 -28.32 13.91 -7.08
C GLN A 62 -29.59 14.45 -7.74
N ARG A 63 -29.46 15.17 -8.85
CA ARG A 63 -30.62 15.66 -9.61
C ARG A 63 -31.42 14.52 -10.23
N ILE A 64 -30.74 13.50 -10.78
CA ILE A 64 -31.38 12.32 -11.35
C ILE A 64 -32.09 11.53 -10.25
N ALA A 65 -31.42 11.26 -9.13
CA ALA A 65 -32.00 10.53 -7.99
C ALA A 65 -33.29 11.21 -7.47
N ARG A 66 -33.27 12.54 -7.29
CA ARG A 66 -34.47 13.30 -6.88
C ARG A 66 -35.63 13.18 -7.87
N LYS A 67 -35.36 13.12 -9.18
CA LYS A 67 -36.39 12.90 -10.21
C LYS A 67 -37.02 11.50 -10.15
N HIS A 68 -36.29 10.52 -9.64
CA HIS A 68 -36.72 9.13 -9.51
C HIS A 68 -37.25 8.77 -8.11
N ASP A 69 -37.49 9.77 -7.24
CA ASP A 69 -37.86 9.59 -5.83
C ASP A 69 -36.85 8.75 -5.03
N LEU A 70 -35.55 8.87 -5.34
CA LEU A 70 -34.46 8.17 -4.67
C LEU A 70 -33.61 9.14 -3.85
N GLN A 71 -33.01 8.65 -2.76
CA GLN A 71 -32.07 9.40 -1.95
C GLN A 71 -30.65 8.88 -2.19
N LEU A 72 -29.69 9.77 -2.44
CA LEU A 72 -28.27 9.37 -2.50
C LEU A 72 -27.62 9.54 -1.13
N HIS A 73 -26.83 8.56 -0.75
CA HIS A 73 -25.96 8.64 0.42
C HIS A 73 -24.54 8.25 0.02
N ILE A 74 -23.56 9.11 0.30
CA ILE A 74 -22.16 8.81 0.03
C ILE A 74 -21.70 7.89 1.15
N ASN A 75 -21.43 6.63 0.81
CA ASN A 75 -20.99 5.63 1.77
C ASN A 75 -19.46 5.63 1.91
N ASP A 76 -18.77 5.77 0.79
CA ASP A 76 -17.31 5.74 0.75
C ASP A 76 -16.77 6.66 -0.36
N SER A 77 -15.47 6.97 -0.28
CA SER A 77 -14.74 7.68 -1.31
C SER A 77 -13.40 7.00 -1.58
N LEU A 78 -13.15 6.66 -2.83
CA LEU A 78 -11.88 6.09 -3.28
C LEU A 78 -11.14 7.11 -4.13
N PHE A 79 -9.81 7.09 -4.14
CA PHE A 79 -9.03 7.94 -5.04
C PHE A 79 -8.47 7.09 -6.18
N VAL A 80 -8.97 7.32 -7.38
CA VAL A 80 -8.50 6.68 -8.61
C VAL A 80 -8.01 7.78 -9.55
N PRO A 81 -6.68 7.90 -9.79
CA PRO A 81 -6.12 8.99 -10.59
C PRO A 81 -6.63 9.07 -12.03
N ALA A 82 -7.16 7.96 -12.57
CA ALA A 82 -7.71 7.89 -13.92
C ALA A 82 -9.07 8.59 -14.08
N TYR A 83 -9.73 8.95 -12.97
CA TYR A 83 -11.07 9.50 -12.93
C TYR A 83 -11.06 10.90 -12.31
N GLU A 84 -12.03 11.74 -12.69
CA GLU A 84 -12.20 13.07 -12.10
C GLU A 84 -12.80 12.99 -10.69
N GLY A 85 -12.45 13.95 -9.82
CA GLY A 85 -13.01 14.03 -8.48
C GLY A 85 -14.53 14.28 -8.51
N GLY A 86 -15.27 13.58 -7.65
CA GLY A 86 -16.71 13.74 -7.49
C GLY A 86 -17.58 12.95 -8.46
N ILE A 87 -16.99 12.12 -9.34
CA ILE A 87 -17.78 11.15 -10.12
C ILE A 87 -18.17 9.96 -9.25
N VAL A 88 -19.32 9.35 -9.53
CA VAL A 88 -19.71 8.09 -8.89
C VAL A 88 -18.93 6.94 -9.54
N LEU A 89 -18.20 6.18 -8.72
CA LEU A 89 -17.45 5.00 -9.15
C LEU A 89 -18.30 3.73 -9.04
N ASP A 90 -19.12 3.64 -8.01
CA ASP A 90 -19.93 2.46 -7.72
C ASP A 90 -21.21 2.86 -6.97
N GLN A 91 -22.23 2.00 -7.04
CA GLN A 91 -23.51 2.21 -6.40
C GLN A 91 -24.12 0.91 -5.87
N LEU A 92 -24.92 1.05 -4.82
CA LEU A 92 -25.70 -0.04 -4.25
C LEU A 92 -27.07 0.48 -3.79
N PRO A 93 -28.20 -0.03 -4.32
CA PRO A 93 -28.34 -1.10 -5.31
C PRO A 93 -27.84 -0.78 -6.72
N GLU A 94 -27.52 -1.81 -7.49
CA GLU A 94 -27.09 -1.70 -8.89
C GLU A 94 -28.16 -1.04 -9.79
N GLY A 95 -27.70 -0.42 -10.88
CA GLY A 95 -28.57 0.17 -11.89
C GLY A 95 -29.51 -0.86 -12.51
N GLY A 96 -30.74 -0.45 -12.81
CA GLY A 96 -31.78 -1.31 -13.39
C GLY A 96 -32.60 -2.11 -12.37
N VAL A 97 -32.20 -2.15 -11.10
CA VAL A 97 -32.94 -2.86 -10.04
C VAL A 97 -34.19 -2.08 -9.63
N GLU A 98 -35.28 -2.78 -9.33
CA GLU A 98 -36.50 -2.18 -8.80
C GLU A 98 -36.44 -2.02 -7.27
N VAL A 99 -36.66 -0.80 -6.79
CA VAL A 99 -36.71 -0.48 -5.36
C VAL A 99 -38.01 0.24 -5.00
N LYS A 100 -38.33 0.28 -3.70
CA LYS A 100 -39.44 1.11 -3.21
C LYS A 100 -39.07 2.60 -3.33
N PRO A 101 -40.04 3.50 -3.60
CA PRO A 101 -39.82 4.93 -3.55
C PRO A 101 -39.25 5.38 -2.20
N GLY A 102 -38.35 6.35 -2.23
CA GLY A 102 -37.65 6.87 -1.06
C GLY A 102 -36.49 5.98 -0.60
N ARG A 103 -36.12 4.93 -1.36
CA ARG A 103 -34.96 4.11 -1.02
C ARG A 103 -33.67 4.91 -1.14
N THR A 104 -32.81 4.74 -0.15
CA THR A 104 -31.43 5.24 -0.17
C THR A 104 -30.57 4.35 -1.06
N VAL A 105 -29.95 4.95 -2.06
CA VAL A 105 -28.90 4.37 -2.89
C VAL A 105 -27.58 4.86 -2.33
N TYR A 106 -26.75 3.92 -1.88
CA TYR A 106 -25.41 4.17 -1.40
C TYR A 106 -24.49 4.30 -2.60
N ILE A 107 -23.65 5.32 -2.63
CA ILE A 107 -22.69 5.55 -3.71
C ILE A 107 -21.29 5.66 -3.15
N THR A 108 -20.34 5.17 -3.94
CA THR A 108 -18.91 5.38 -3.74
C THR A 108 -18.47 6.40 -4.77
N ILE A 109 -17.87 7.51 -4.31
CA ILE A 109 -17.41 8.57 -5.21
C ILE A 109 -15.89 8.53 -5.38
N ASN A 110 -15.41 9.10 -6.47
CA ASN A 110 -13.99 9.40 -6.60
C ASN A 110 -13.66 10.63 -5.74
N SER A 111 -12.68 10.52 -4.86
CA SER A 111 -12.25 11.62 -4.00
C SER A 111 -11.63 12.75 -4.83
N PHE A 112 -11.84 13.99 -4.40
CA PHE A 112 -11.23 15.17 -5.04
C PHE A 112 -9.72 15.27 -4.79
N ARG A 113 -9.26 14.69 -3.68
CA ARG A 113 -7.86 14.69 -3.28
C ARG A 113 -7.45 13.33 -2.76
N GLN A 114 -6.16 13.05 -2.83
CA GLN A 114 -5.58 11.86 -2.25
C GLN A 114 -5.79 11.87 -0.72
N LYS A 115 -5.88 10.68 -0.11
CA LYS A 115 -6.06 10.57 1.34
C LYS A 115 -4.84 11.18 2.05
N MET A 116 -5.09 12.12 2.96
CA MET A 116 -4.04 12.69 3.82
C MET A 116 -3.70 11.71 4.95
N VAL A 117 -2.41 11.55 5.23
CA VAL A 117 -1.89 10.72 6.32
C VAL A 117 -0.91 11.52 7.17
N PRO A 118 -0.88 11.29 8.49
CA PRO A 118 0.07 11.98 9.37
C PRO A 118 1.50 11.52 9.07
N VAL A 119 2.41 12.48 8.95
CA VAL A 119 3.84 12.20 8.76
C VAL A 119 4.46 11.83 10.11
N PRO A 120 4.93 10.58 10.31
CA PRO A 120 5.52 10.17 11.57
C PRO A 120 6.90 10.82 11.75
N TYR A 121 7.26 11.14 12.99
CA TYR A 121 8.61 11.64 13.30
C TYR A 121 9.61 10.49 13.37
N VAL A 122 10.59 10.45 12.46
CA VAL A 122 11.57 9.35 12.34
C VAL A 122 13.02 9.75 12.63
N ALA A 123 13.31 11.03 12.87
CA ALA A 123 14.66 11.45 13.25
C ALA A 123 15.11 10.82 14.58
N GLY A 124 16.38 10.43 14.65
CA GLY A 124 16.96 9.64 15.75
C GLY A 124 16.72 8.12 15.63
N ARG A 125 16.10 7.64 14.55
CA ARG A 125 15.90 6.20 14.27
C ARG A 125 16.90 5.71 13.23
N SER A 126 17.13 4.40 13.21
CA SER A 126 17.87 3.77 12.12
C SER A 126 17.09 3.91 10.80
N LEU A 127 17.80 4.00 9.67
CA LEU A 127 17.20 4.11 8.34
C LEU A 127 16.16 3.01 8.07
N ARG A 128 16.44 1.78 8.52
CA ARG A 128 15.51 0.64 8.39
C ARG A 128 14.21 0.85 9.18
N GLN A 129 14.31 1.38 10.40
CA GLN A 129 13.13 1.69 11.21
C GLN A 129 12.34 2.85 10.61
N ALA A 130 13.03 3.92 10.17
CA ALA A 130 12.41 5.06 9.51
C ALA A 130 11.63 4.63 8.27
N LYS A 131 12.25 3.82 7.39
CA LYS A 131 11.60 3.21 6.23
C LYS A 131 10.30 2.50 6.62
N ASN A 132 10.36 1.57 7.59
CA ASN A 132 9.18 0.82 8.01
C ASN A 132 8.08 1.73 8.58
N MET A 133 8.43 2.76 9.34
CA MET A 133 7.46 3.71 9.89
C MET A 133 6.77 4.52 8.79
N LEU A 134 7.53 4.98 7.79
CA LEU A 134 6.99 5.70 6.63
C LEU A 134 6.08 4.79 5.78
N GLU A 135 6.52 3.56 5.49
CA GLU A 135 5.73 2.60 4.72
C GLU A 135 4.40 2.24 5.43
N ILE A 136 4.43 2.04 6.75
CA ILE A 136 3.20 1.78 7.55
C ILE A 136 2.27 2.99 7.51
N ALA A 137 2.81 4.21 7.53
CA ALA A 137 2.02 5.44 7.37
C ALA A 137 1.47 5.61 5.94
N GLY A 138 1.94 4.81 4.98
CA GLY A 138 1.58 4.93 3.56
C GLY A 138 2.36 6.03 2.85
N LEU A 139 3.54 6.40 3.34
CA LEU A 139 4.46 7.38 2.76
C LEU A 139 5.67 6.69 2.13
N GLU A 140 6.32 7.36 1.19
CA GLU A 140 7.54 6.89 0.54
C GLU A 140 8.77 7.68 1.00
N ILE A 141 9.98 7.21 0.67
CA ILE A 141 11.20 8.00 0.81
C ILE A 141 11.46 8.71 -0.53
N ALA A 142 11.45 10.05 -0.51
CA ALA A 142 11.76 10.86 -1.69
C ALA A 142 13.25 10.79 -2.03
N GLU A 143 14.10 11.07 -1.04
CA GLU A 143 15.54 11.16 -1.22
C GLU A 143 16.26 10.92 0.11
N LEU A 144 17.35 10.16 0.05
CA LEU A 144 18.33 9.94 1.11
C LEU A 144 19.53 10.85 0.85
N ILE A 145 19.78 11.77 1.76
CA ILE A 145 20.90 12.71 1.68
C ILE A 145 21.87 12.39 2.80
N TYR A 146 23.08 11.95 2.44
CA TYR A 146 24.07 11.54 3.43
C TYR A 146 24.89 12.73 3.91
N ARG A 147 25.14 12.79 5.21
CA ARG A 147 26.00 13.80 5.86
C ARG A 147 27.05 13.10 6.73
N PRO A 148 28.27 13.65 6.83
CA PRO A 148 29.29 13.14 7.76
C PRO A 148 28.76 13.15 9.20
N ASP A 149 28.71 11.98 9.83
CA ASP A 149 28.28 11.81 11.22
C ASP A 149 28.82 10.48 11.79
N MET A 150 29.09 10.42 13.09
CA MET A 150 29.57 9.20 13.75
C MET A 150 28.50 8.08 13.76
N ALA A 151 27.22 8.44 13.73
CA ALA A 151 26.09 7.52 13.75
C ALA A 151 25.71 7.10 12.32
N THR A 152 26.46 6.16 11.76
CA THR A 152 26.18 5.60 10.44
C THR A 152 24.79 4.95 10.38
N ASN A 153 24.04 5.21 9.30
CA ASN A 153 22.69 4.70 9.05
C ASN A 153 21.60 5.18 10.03
N TYR A 154 21.83 6.30 10.72
CA TYR A 154 20.80 6.98 11.52
C TYR A 154 20.23 8.19 10.79
N VAL A 155 18.92 8.40 10.91
CA VAL A 155 18.26 9.60 10.39
C VAL A 155 18.53 10.76 11.34
N LEU A 156 19.19 11.79 10.83
CA LEU A 156 19.53 13.01 11.56
C LEU A 156 18.36 14.00 11.52
N GLU A 157 17.81 14.22 10.33
CA GLU A 157 16.72 15.16 10.06
C GLU A 157 15.80 14.58 8.99
N GLU A 158 14.55 15.00 8.97
CA GLU A 158 13.60 14.64 7.93
C GLU A 158 12.79 15.86 7.48
N TYR A 159 12.42 15.87 6.20
CA TYR A 159 11.67 16.94 5.58
C TYR A 159 10.56 16.35 4.72
N CYS A 160 9.36 16.90 4.82
CA CYS A 160 8.27 16.61 3.89
C CYS A 160 7.87 17.91 3.20
N GLU A 161 7.71 17.89 1.88
CA GLU A 161 7.32 19.07 1.09
C GLU A 161 8.22 20.31 1.37
N GLY A 162 9.52 20.07 1.62
CA GLY A 162 10.51 21.10 1.94
C GLY A 162 10.44 21.68 3.35
N LYS A 163 9.54 21.20 4.22
CA LYS A 163 9.40 21.65 5.61
C LYS A 163 10.02 20.63 6.57
N PRO A 164 10.79 21.07 7.58
CA PRO A 164 11.35 20.16 8.57
C PRO A 164 10.24 19.57 9.45
N VAL A 165 10.36 18.28 9.75
CA VAL A 165 9.45 17.59 10.69
C VAL A 165 10.09 17.56 12.05
N THR A 166 9.35 17.99 13.06
CA THR A 166 9.80 17.98 14.46
C THR A 166 8.82 17.17 15.30
N PRO A 167 9.18 16.74 16.53
CA PRO A 167 8.29 15.95 17.37
C PRO A 167 6.96 16.66 17.71
N THR A 168 6.92 17.99 17.61
CA THR A 168 5.74 18.81 17.91
C THR A 168 4.94 19.15 16.65
N THR A 169 5.50 18.93 15.47
CA THR A 169 4.85 19.22 14.19
C THR A 169 3.79 18.15 13.88
N ARG A 170 2.52 18.56 13.75
CA ARG A 170 1.44 17.70 13.25
C ARG A 170 1.22 17.96 11.76
N MET A 171 2.15 17.47 10.94
CA MET A 171 2.06 17.58 9.50
C MET A 171 1.33 16.37 8.93
N GLU A 172 0.53 16.62 7.91
CA GLU A 172 -0.10 15.59 7.09
C GLU A 172 0.39 15.77 5.66
N ALA A 173 0.60 14.65 4.97
CA ALA A 173 0.95 14.62 3.56
C ALA A 173 0.00 13.68 2.83
N GLU A 174 -0.12 13.83 1.52
CA GLU A 174 -0.88 12.89 0.70
C GLU A 174 -0.25 11.48 0.82
N MET A 175 -1.09 10.45 0.90
CA MET A 175 -0.63 9.07 0.89
C MET A 175 0.25 8.85 -0.35
N GLY A 176 1.41 8.22 -0.23
CA GLY A 176 2.38 8.07 -1.33
C GLY A 176 3.30 9.27 -1.54
N SER A 177 3.13 10.37 -0.80
CA SER A 177 4.11 11.46 -0.77
C SER A 177 5.46 10.97 -0.23
N GLY A 178 6.52 11.55 -0.76
CA GLY A 178 7.89 11.23 -0.38
C GLY A 178 8.43 12.12 0.72
N VAL A 179 9.14 11.53 1.69
CA VAL A 179 9.88 12.21 2.75
C VAL A 179 11.37 12.17 2.44
N THR A 180 12.04 13.32 2.52
CA THR A 180 13.50 13.43 2.37
C THR A 180 14.16 13.19 3.72
N LEU A 181 15.10 12.25 3.78
CA LEU A 181 15.80 11.88 5.01
C LEU A 181 17.27 12.27 4.89
N TYR A 182 17.77 12.98 5.90
CA TYR A 182 19.19 13.19 6.08
C TYR A 182 19.76 12.08 6.95
N VAL A 183 20.74 11.35 6.45
CA VAL A 183 21.28 10.15 7.10
C VAL A 183 22.76 10.34 7.42
N GLY A 184 23.16 9.96 8.63
CA GLY A 184 24.56 9.98 9.05
C GLY A 184 25.38 8.89 8.37
N VAL A 185 26.61 9.23 7.98
CA VAL A 185 27.62 8.29 7.51
C VAL A 185 28.99 8.68 8.03
N GLU A 186 29.73 7.71 8.54
CA GLU A 186 31.12 7.89 8.96
C GLU A 186 32.05 8.04 7.75
N ASP A 187 33.07 8.89 7.88
CA ASP A 187 34.06 9.11 6.82
C ASP A 187 34.72 7.79 6.40
N GLY A 188 34.81 7.57 5.08
CA GLY A 188 35.35 6.33 4.50
C GLY A 188 34.35 5.19 4.32
N TYR A 189 33.15 5.26 4.92
CA TYR A 189 32.09 4.24 4.79
C TYR A 189 30.94 4.66 3.85
N GLY A 190 31.23 5.58 2.92
CA GLY A 190 30.27 6.20 2.03
C GLY A 190 29.89 5.40 0.78
N THR A 191 30.24 4.12 0.67
CA THR A 191 29.99 3.30 -0.54
C THR A 191 29.18 2.05 -0.23
N THR A 192 28.35 1.65 -1.19
CA THR A 192 27.47 0.48 -1.14
C THR A 192 27.45 -0.20 -2.50
N ILE A 193 26.89 -1.42 -2.55
CA ILE A 193 26.77 -2.19 -3.79
C ILE A 193 25.36 -2.03 -4.35
N VAL A 194 25.27 -1.75 -5.64
CA VAL A 194 24.00 -1.65 -6.34
C VAL A 194 23.34 -3.04 -6.40
N PRO A 195 22.13 -3.23 -5.83
CA PRO A 195 21.46 -4.51 -5.83
C PRO A 195 20.99 -4.88 -7.24
N ARG A 196 20.72 -6.17 -7.42
CA ARG A 196 19.96 -6.65 -8.58
C ARG A 196 18.48 -6.35 -8.41
N LEU A 197 17.93 -5.59 -9.36
CA LEU A 197 16.54 -5.14 -9.39
C LEU A 197 15.77 -5.70 -10.60
N VAL A 198 16.48 -6.17 -11.63
CA VAL A 198 15.86 -6.76 -12.83
C VAL A 198 14.94 -7.93 -12.47
N GLY A 199 13.69 -7.87 -12.93
CA GLY A 199 12.61 -8.81 -12.64
C GLY A 199 11.72 -8.44 -11.45
N LEU A 200 12.14 -7.50 -10.61
CA LEU A 200 11.34 -7.06 -9.46
C LEU A 200 10.26 -6.04 -9.87
N PRO A 201 9.10 -6.05 -9.19
CA PRO A 201 8.13 -4.95 -9.26
C PRO A 201 8.71 -3.64 -8.72
N LEU A 202 8.19 -2.49 -9.16
CA LEU A 202 8.67 -1.17 -8.75
C LEU A 202 8.74 -1.01 -7.23
N ALA A 203 7.68 -1.37 -6.51
CA ALA A 203 7.62 -1.24 -5.05
C ALA A 203 8.73 -2.04 -4.34
N GLN A 204 8.99 -3.27 -4.79
CA GLN A 204 10.07 -4.10 -4.24
C GLN A 204 11.45 -3.54 -4.61
N ALA A 205 11.60 -3.00 -5.82
CA ALA A 205 12.85 -2.39 -6.26
C ALA A 205 13.20 -1.13 -5.44
N LYS A 206 12.22 -0.24 -5.21
CA LYS A 206 12.36 0.93 -4.33
C LYS A 206 12.78 0.51 -2.93
N GLY A 207 12.05 -0.44 -2.33
CA GLY A 207 12.34 -0.93 -0.98
C GLY A 207 13.75 -1.49 -0.83
N ARG A 208 14.25 -2.21 -1.86
CA ARG A 208 15.61 -2.79 -1.87
C ARG A 208 16.71 -1.74 -2.06
N LEU A 209 16.44 -0.69 -2.83
CA LEU A 209 17.35 0.45 -2.97
C LEU A 209 17.52 1.20 -1.64
N TRP A 210 16.41 1.55 -0.99
CA TRP A 210 16.44 2.27 0.29
C TRP A 210 17.12 1.47 1.40
N GLU A 211 16.95 0.14 1.42
CA GLU A 211 17.63 -0.74 2.39
C GLU A 211 19.15 -0.71 2.28
N LEU A 212 19.68 -0.48 1.07
CA LEU A 212 21.11 -0.37 0.81
C LEU A 212 21.61 1.08 0.79
N GLY A 213 20.74 2.04 1.16
CA GLY A 213 21.08 3.45 1.22
C GLY A 213 21.19 4.13 -0.15
N LEU A 214 20.51 3.60 -1.16
CA LEU A 214 20.49 4.15 -2.51
C LEU A 214 19.16 4.86 -2.78
N ASN A 215 19.21 5.85 -3.67
CA ASN A 215 18.05 6.60 -4.12
C ASN A 215 17.47 6.01 -5.40
N VAL A 216 16.16 6.17 -5.54
CA VAL A 216 15.47 5.87 -6.79
C VAL A 216 15.70 7.05 -7.73
N GLY A 217 16.26 6.77 -8.91
CA GLY A 217 16.49 7.76 -9.95
C GLY A 217 15.26 7.96 -10.82
N ARG A 218 15.51 8.16 -12.11
CA ARG A 218 14.45 8.26 -13.13
C ARG A 218 13.76 6.91 -13.32
N VAL A 219 12.43 6.93 -13.34
CA VAL A 219 11.59 5.74 -13.58
C VAL A 219 10.89 5.91 -14.93
N ASP A 220 11.31 5.14 -15.93
CA ASP A 220 10.71 5.12 -17.26
C ASP A 220 9.83 3.87 -17.46
N PHE A 221 8.70 4.04 -18.13
CA PHE A 221 7.83 2.94 -18.52
C PHE A 221 7.90 2.70 -20.02
N ASP A 222 7.87 1.43 -20.39
CA ASP A 222 7.80 0.98 -21.78
C ASP A 222 6.44 1.28 -22.42
N GLU A 223 6.36 1.14 -23.73
CA GLU A 223 5.10 1.34 -24.47
C GLU A 223 3.99 0.40 -23.98
N GLY A 224 2.75 0.89 -23.94
CA GLY A 224 1.58 0.13 -23.49
C GLY A 224 1.35 0.11 -21.97
N VAL A 225 2.23 0.76 -21.19
CA VAL A 225 2.02 0.96 -19.76
C VAL A 225 1.15 2.20 -19.52
N ASN A 226 0.15 2.04 -18.66
CA ASN A 226 -0.77 3.08 -18.20
C ASN A 226 -0.95 3.00 -16.67
N LEU A 227 -1.69 3.96 -16.11
CA LEU A 227 -1.92 4.06 -14.66
C LEU A 227 -2.62 2.83 -14.04
N LEU A 228 -3.31 2.02 -14.85
CA LEU A 228 -4.06 0.85 -14.38
C LEU A 228 -3.18 -0.40 -14.33
N ASN A 229 -2.27 -0.58 -15.30
CA ASN A 229 -1.42 -1.77 -15.42
C ASN A 229 0.03 -1.55 -14.94
N GLN A 230 0.41 -0.33 -14.53
CA GLN A 230 1.76 -0.02 -14.03
C GLN A 230 2.20 -0.92 -12.87
N LYS A 231 1.26 -1.41 -12.05
CA LYS A 231 1.56 -2.27 -10.88
C LYS A 231 2.11 -3.65 -11.27
N ASP A 232 1.76 -4.11 -12.48
CA ASP A 232 2.18 -5.41 -13.01
C ASP A 232 3.54 -5.34 -13.73
N THR A 233 4.05 -4.12 -13.92
CA THR A 233 5.34 -3.90 -14.59
C THR A 233 6.52 -4.41 -13.77
N ARG A 234 7.56 -4.83 -14.48
CA ARG A 234 8.81 -5.32 -13.87
C ARG A 234 9.99 -4.55 -14.42
N VAL A 235 10.98 -4.32 -13.58
CA VAL A 235 12.24 -3.69 -13.98
C VAL A 235 12.94 -4.60 -14.99
N TYR A 236 13.24 -4.09 -16.18
CA TYR A 236 14.04 -4.82 -17.19
C TYR A 236 15.42 -4.20 -17.39
N ILE A 237 15.57 -2.90 -17.11
CA ILE A 237 16.87 -2.21 -17.11
C ILE A 237 17.02 -1.44 -15.81
N GLN A 238 18.21 -1.51 -15.22
CA GLN A 238 18.65 -0.64 -14.15
C GLN A 238 19.96 0.05 -14.54
N THR A 239 20.18 1.28 -14.10
CA THR A 239 21.45 1.99 -14.30
C THR A 239 21.75 2.82 -13.06
N PRO A 240 22.88 2.60 -12.37
CA PRO A 240 23.97 1.65 -12.65
C PRO A 240 23.55 0.17 -12.61
N GLY A 241 24.33 -0.67 -13.29
CA GLY A 241 24.15 -2.12 -13.28
C GLY A 241 24.35 -2.73 -11.89
N ALA A 242 23.76 -3.91 -11.67
CA ALA A 242 23.92 -4.64 -10.41
C ALA A 242 25.40 -4.96 -10.12
N GLU A 243 25.72 -5.17 -8.85
CA GLU A 243 27.06 -5.54 -8.38
C GLU A 243 28.14 -4.44 -8.54
N ARG A 244 27.80 -3.27 -9.09
CA ARG A 244 28.71 -2.12 -9.11
C ARG A 244 28.76 -1.40 -7.75
N SER A 245 29.92 -0.84 -7.43
CA SER A 245 30.08 0.07 -6.29
C SER A 245 29.47 1.43 -6.61
N ALA A 246 28.73 1.99 -5.67
CA ALA A 246 28.11 3.30 -5.76
C ALA A 246 28.21 4.02 -4.41
N ALA A 247 28.28 5.35 -4.42
CA ALA A 247 28.22 6.11 -3.18
C ALA A 247 26.83 6.01 -2.55
N LEU A 248 26.74 6.05 -1.21
CA LEU A 248 25.48 6.19 -0.50
C LEU A 248 24.74 7.46 -0.97
N GLY A 249 23.42 7.34 -1.17
CA GLY A 249 22.59 8.38 -1.76
C GLY A 249 22.67 8.48 -3.28
N SER A 250 23.48 7.65 -3.95
CA SER A 250 23.50 7.59 -5.43
C SER A 250 22.13 7.14 -5.97
N LYS A 251 21.77 7.69 -7.13
CA LYS A 251 20.51 7.37 -7.81
C LYS A 251 20.66 6.17 -8.73
N VAL A 252 19.67 5.30 -8.73
CA VAL A 252 19.55 4.17 -9.65
C VAL A 252 18.31 4.36 -10.51
N ASP A 253 18.52 4.60 -11.80
CA ASP A 253 17.48 4.73 -12.80
C ASP A 253 16.91 3.36 -13.14
N LEU A 254 15.58 3.28 -13.31
CA LEU A 254 14.84 2.06 -13.56
C LEU A 254 13.99 2.21 -14.82
N ARG A 255 14.00 1.19 -15.67
CA ARG A 255 13.03 1.05 -16.76
C ARG A 255 12.17 -0.18 -16.54
N LEU A 256 10.87 -0.02 -16.69
CA LEU A 256 9.89 -1.05 -16.43
C LEU A 256 9.09 -1.41 -17.69
N THR A 257 8.77 -2.70 -17.85
CA THR A 257 8.03 -3.23 -18.99
C THR A 257 7.01 -4.27 -18.53
N LEU A 258 6.00 -4.50 -19.37
CA LEU A 258 5.05 -5.61 -19.26
C LEU A 258 5.44 -6.79 -20.18
N ASP A 259 6.37 -6.60 -21.12
CA ASP A 259 6.77 -7.64 -22.07
C ASP A 259 7.67 -8.69 -21.40
N GLU A 260 7.12 -9.89 -21.21
CA GLU A 260 7.82 -11.03 -20.63
C GLU A 260 9.01 -11.52 -21.46
N LYS A 261 8.92 -11.45 -22.80
CA LYS A 261 10.02 -11.90 -23.68
C LYS A 261 11.19 -10.94 -23.58
N LYS A 262 10.89 -9.64 -23.60
CA LYS A 262 11.88 -8.58 -23.38
C LYS A 262 12.53 -8.78 -22.01
N LEU A 263 11.73 -8.96 -20.96
CA LEU A 263 12.24 -9.18 -19.60
C LEU A 263 13.18 -10.38 -19.51
N ALA A 264 12.83 -11.53 -20.10
CA ALA A 264 13.67 -12.73 -20.07
C ALA A 264 15.04 -12.50 -20.71
N ARG A 265 15.07 -11.82 -21.86
CA ARG A 265 16.33 -11.47 -22.55
C ARG A 265 17.20 -10.56 -21.69
N TYR A 266 16.65 -9.44 -21.21
CA TYR A 266 17.41 -8.46 -20.43
C TYR A 266 17.86 -9.01 -19.08
N ARG A 267 17.08 -9.93 -18.48
CA ARG A 267 17.49 -10.63 -17.26
C ARG A 267 18.76 -11.46 -17.49
N ALA A 268 18.82 -12.23 -18.58
CA ALA A 268 20.00 -13.03 -18.90
C ALA A 268 21.23 -12.15 -19.20
N GLU A 269 21.04 -11.02 -19.89
CA GLU A 269 22.11 -10.04 -20.15
C GLU A 269 22.61 -9.40 -18.84
N ALA A 270 21.70 -8.99 -17.95
CA ALA A 270 22.02 -8.40 -16.66
C ALA A 270 22.71 -9.38 -15.71
N GLU A 271 22.33 -10.66 -15.71
CA GLU A 271 22.99 -11.70 -14.91
C GLU A 271 24.45 -11.90 -15.33
N LYS A 272 24.73 -11.90 -16.64
CA LYS A 272 26.10 -11.96 -17.15
C LYS A 272 26.93 -10.74 -16.74
N GLN A 273 26.36 -9.54 -16.90
CA GLN A 273 27.04 -8.29 -16.51
C GLN A 273 27.32 -8.25 -15.00
N ALA A 274 26.37 -8.70 -14.18
CA ALA A 274 26.53 -8.77 -12.74
C ALA A 274 27.62 -9.78 -12.32
N ALA A 275 27.70 -10.93 -13.00
CA ALA A 275 28.75 -11.91 -12.75
C ALA A 275 30.15 -11.34 -13.05
N VAL A 276 30.32 -10.69 -14.20
CA VAL A 276 31.58 -10.04 -14.58
C VAL A 276 31.95 -8.95 -13.57
N ALA A 277 31.02 -8.06 -13.21
CA ALA A 277 31.26 -7.00 -12.24
C ALA A 277 31.62 -7.55 -10.84
N ALA A 278 31.03 -8.68 -10.44
CA ALA A 278 31.37 -9.33 -9.17
C ALA A 278 32.76 -9.98 -9.21
N GLU A 279 33.19 -10.53 -10.35
CA GLU A 279 34.53 -11.07 -10.54
C GLU A 279 35.60 -9.97 -10.54
N GLU A 280 35.38 -8.88 -11.28
CA GLU A 280 36.27 -7.71 -11.30
C GLU A 280 36.50 -7.17 -9.89
N ARG A 281 35.42 -6.98 -9.11
CA ARG A 281 35.52 -6.52 -7.73
C ARG A 281 36.30 -7.47 -6.83
N ARG A 282 36.04 -8.77 -6.92
CA ARG A 282 36.77 -9.78 -6.12
C ARG A 282 38.27 -9.74 -6.43
N ALA A 283 38.63 -9.52 -7.69
CA ALA A 283 40.02 -9.37 -8.09
C ALA A 283 40.64 -8.08 -7.52
N GLU A 284 39.92 -6.95 -7.56
CA GLU A 284 40.37 -5.67 -6.96
C GLU A 284 40.56 -5.80 -5.43
N GLU A 285 39.61 -6.42 -4.73
CA GLU A 285 39.69 -6.67 -3.28
C GLU A 285 40.89 -7.55 -2.92
N GLN A 286 41.17 -8.59 -3.72
CA GLN A 286 42.34 -9.46 -3.53
C GLN A 286 43.65 -8.70 -3.76
N GLN A 287 43.73 -7.91 -4.83
CA GLN A 287 44.92 -7.09 -5.11
C GLN A 287 45.18 -6.07 -4.00
N LEU A 288 44.11 -5.43 -3.49
CA LEU A 288 44.22 -4.51 -2.37
C LEU A 288 44.74 -5.24 -1.13
N ALA A 289 44.17 -6.40 -0.78
CA ALA A 289 44.59 -7.20 0.36
C ALA A 289 46.06 -7.64 0.25
N ASP A 290 46.48 -8.11 -0.92
CA ASP A 290 47.88 -8.50 -1.19
C ASP A 290 48.83 -7.30 -1.07
N SER A 291 48.41 -6.11 -1.55
CA SER A 291 49.22 -4.89 -1.43
C SER A 291 49.39 -4.44 0.02
N LEU A 292 48.33 -4.51 0.82
CA LEU A 292 48.35 -4.19 2.24
C LEU A 292 49.18 -5.20 3.04
N ALA A 293 49.08 -6.49 2.70
CA ALA A 293 49.90 -7.54 3.31
C ALA A 293 51.39 -7.35 3.02
N ARG A 294 51.76 -6.96 1.79
CA ARG A 294 53.14 -6.63 1.43
C ARG A 294 53.66 -5.40 2.18
N ALA A 295 52.87 -4.33 2.25
CA ALA A 295 53.24 -3.14 3.02
C ALA A 295 53.45 -3.46 4.50
N ALA A 296 52.57 -4.27 5.10
CA ALA A 296 52.71 -4.71 6.49
C ALA A 296 53.97 -5.58 6.73
N LEU A 297 54.36 -6.40 5.75
CA LEU A 297 55.61 -7.19 5.81
C LEU A 297 56.86 -6.30 5.69
N GLU A 298 56.82 -5.24 4.89
CA GLU A 298 57.93 -4.28 4.74
C GLU A 298 58.08 -3.34 5.95
N GLU A 299 56.98 -2.99 6.61
CA GLU A 299 56.97 -2.17 7.83
C GLU A 299 57.24 -2.96 9.12
N ALA A 300 57.29 -4.28 9.07
CA ALA A 300 57.62 -5.10 10.23
C ALA A 300 59.08 -4.84 10.66
N PRO A 301 59.33 -4.33 11.88
CA PRO A 301 60.69 -4.11 12.35
C PRO A 301 61.42 -5.45 12.45
N ALA A 302 62.63 -5.53 11.88
CA ALA A 302 63.48 -6.71 11.97
C ALA A 302 63.65 -7.12 13.45
N GLU A 303 63.10 -8.27 13.84
CA GLU A 303 63.28 -8.80 15.19
C GLU A 303 64.77 -8.94 15.50
N PRO A 304 65.25 -8.49 16.68
CA PRO A 304 66.62 -8.75 17.09
C PRO A 304 66.78 -10.27 17.32
N ALA A 305 67.77 -10.86 16.64
CA ALA A 305 68.07 -12.29 16.69
C ALA A 305 68.17 -12.80 18.14
N ALA A 306 67.29 -13.74 18.49
CA ALA A 306 67.28 -14.40 19.79
C ALA A 306 68.61 -15.14 20.06
N GLU A 307 69.30 -14.75 21.14
CA GLU A 307 70.42 -15.50 21.71
C GLU A 307 69.97 -16.90 22.16
N ARG A 308 70.68 -17.93 21.69
CA ARG A 308 70.50 -19.32 22.11
C ARG A 308 70.92 -19.46 23.58
N PRO A 309 70.15 -20.13 24.45
CA PRO A 309 70.58 -20.34 25.83
C PRO A 309 71.72 -21.35 25.86
N ALA A 310 72.81 -20.96 26.52
CA ALA A 310 73.94 -21.84 26.81
C ALA A 310 73.53 -22.87 27.88
N GLN A 311 73.68 -24.13 27.53
CA GLN A 311 73.60 -25.28 28.44
C GLN A 311 74.70 -25.15 29.50
N LYS A 312 74.32 -24.95 30.77
CA LYS A 312 75.21 -25.09 31.92
C LYS A 312 74.84 -26.34 32.68
N ASP A 313 75.72 -27.33 32.57
CA ASP A 313 75.85 -28.45 33.49
C ASP A 313 75.97 -27.90 34.92
N ASN A 314 75.18 -28.44 35.85
CA ASN A 314 75.37 -28.23 37.27
C ASN A 314 75.55 -29.60 37.94
N ASP A 315 76.80 -30.05 37.93
CA ASP A 315 77.31 -31.05 38.85
C ASP A 315 77.33 -30.47 40.27
N GLY A 316 76.64 -31.16 41.20
CA GLY A 316 77.17 -31.47 42.52
C GLY A 316 77.34 -30.38 43.59
N PHE A 317 76.84 -30.74 44.78
CA PHE A 317 77.67 -30.94 45.99
C PHE A 317 77.56 -29.90 47.14
N PHE A 318 76.84 -30.33 48.21
CA PHE A 318 76.96 -30.05 49.67
C PHE A 318 76.69 -28.60 50.14
N ASP A 319 76.05 -28.29 51.28
CA ASP A 319 75.72 -28.98 52.54
C ASP A 319 74.42 -28.37 53.12
#